data_AF-A0A3B8ZK82-F1
#
_entry.id   AF-A0A3B8ZK82-F1
#
_cell.length_a   1.000
_cell.length_b   1.000
_cell.length_c   1.000
_cell.angle_alpha   90.00
_cell.angle_beta   90.00
_cell.angle_gamma   90.00
#
_symmetry.space_group_name_H-M   'P 1'
#
loop_
_entity.id
_entity.type
_entity.pdbx_description
1 polymer ?
#
loop_
_entity_poly.entity_id
_entity_poly.type
_entity_poly.pdbx_seq_one_letter_code
_entity_poly.pdbx_strand_id
1 'polypeptide(L)'
;MSESEPWPELETVEATFQRMDACLEHARGLVPVARANQLVDILPEGSVESQRFILGELIKLDMGIAAEMGQVRALDHYLPDCQRWFEQGRVP
;
A
#
# COMPACT_ATOMS: atom_id res chain seq x y z
N MET A 1 25.49 7.84 34.11
CA MET A 1 24.44 8.56 33.34
C MET A 1 24.04 7.62 32.22
N SER A 2 22.82 7.11 32.25
CA SER A 2 22.33 6.18 31.22
C SER A 2 22.04 7.00 29.98
N GLU A 3 22.77 6.76 28.90
CA GLU A 3 22.41 7.26 27.57
C GLU A 3 21.11 6.53 27.20
N SER A 4 19.99 7.24 27.29
CA SER A 4 18.71 6.76 26.75
C SER A 4 18.90 6.57 25.25
N GLU A 5 18.89 5.31 24.81
CA GLU A 5 18.85 4.95 23.39
C GLU A 5 17.68 5.70 22.72
N PRO A 6 17.88 6.26 21.52
CA PRO A 6 16.82 6.95 20.81
C PRO A 6 15.68 5.96 20.56
N TRP A 7 14.49 6.30 21.08
CA TRP A 7 13.27 5.59 20.75
C TRP A 7 13.11 5.61 19.22
N PRO A 8 12.80 4.49 18.55
CA PRO A 8 12.53 4.51 17.12
C PRO A 8 11.43 5.55 16.86
N GLU A 9 11.66 6.46 15.91
CA GLU A 9 10.67 7.46 15.53
C GLU A 9 9.33 6.77 15.28
N LEU A 10 8.36 7.00 16.17
CA LEU A 10 7.01 6.50 16.00
C LEU A 10 6.46 7.15 14.73
N GLU A 11 6.13 6.31 13.74
CA GLU A 11 5.51 6.76 12.50
C GLU A 11 4.24 7.55 12.82
N THR A 12 4.20 8.82 12.41
CA THR A 12 3.04 9.67 12.68
C THR A 12 1.94 9.40 11.66
N VAL A 13 0.70 9.65 12.07
CA VAL A 13 -0.45 9.62 11.16
C VAL A 13 -0.21 10.54 9.96
N GLU A 14 0.26 11.76 10.20
CA GLU A 14 0.55 12.73 9.15
C GLU A 14 1.59 12.22 8.14
N ALA A 15 2.69 11.61 8.61
CA ALA A 15 3.70 11.01 7.73
C ALA A 15 3.12 9.87 6.89
N THR A 16 2.20 9.07 7.46
CA THR A 16 1.51 7.99 6.75
C THR A 16 0.66 8.54 5.61
N PHE A 17 -0.11 9.61 5.85
CA PHE A 17 -0.93 10.25 4.81
C PHE A 17 -0.07 10.92 3.72
N GLN A 18 1.04 11.57 4.08
CA GLN A 18 1.96 12.13 3.08
C GLN A 18 2.55 11.05 2.17
N ARG A 19 2.94 9.90 2.74
CA ARG A 19 3.41 8.74 1.97
C ARG A 19 2.31 8.17 1.08
N MET A 20 1.09 8.05 1.61
CA MET A 20 -0.08 7.60 0.85
C MET A 20 -0.33 8.50 -0.36
N ASP A 21 -0.36 9.83 -0.19
CA ASP A 21 -0.60 10.78 -1.28
C ASP A 21 0.47 10.66 -2.38
N ALA A 22 1.74 10.52 -1.99
CA ALA A 22 2.83 10.31 -2.94
C ALA A 22 2.67 8.98 -3.71
N CYS A 23 2.30 7.90 -3.03
CA CYS A 23 2.05 6.60 -3.67
C CYS A 23 0.83 6.64 -4.60
N LEU A 24 -0.26 7.30 -4.21
CA LEU A 24 -1.45 7.44 -5.03
C LEU A 24 -1.15 8.24 -6.31
N GLU A 25 -0.39 9.33 -6.21
CA GLU A 25 0.01 10.12 -7.37
C GLU A 25 0.88 9.30 -8.33
N HIS A 26 1.84 8.54 -7.80
CA HIS A 26 2.65 7.63 -8.61
C HIS A 26 1.79 6.54 -9.28
N ALA A 27 0.84 5.96 -8.56
CA ALA A 27 -0.01 4.88 -9.03
C ALA A 27 -0.94 5.29 -10.17
N ARG A 28 -1.32 6.57 -10.30
CA ARG A 28 -2.19 7.06 -11.39
C ARG A 28 -1.65 6.75 -12.79
N GLY A 29 -0.33 6.68 -12.96
CA GLY A 29 0.31 6.32 -14.23
C GLY A 29 0.43 4.81 -14.47
N LEU A 30 0.09 3.99 -13.46
CA LEU A 30 0.24 2.53 -13.48
C LEU A 30 -1.10 1.79 -13.52
N VAL A 31 -2.15 2.38 -12.94
CA VAL A 31 -3.48 1.77 -12.90
C VAL A 31 -4.24 1.95 -14.23
N PRO A 32 -5.04 0.97 -14.65
CA PRO A 32 -5.26 -0.31 -13.98
C PRO A 32 -4.08 -1.26 -14.22
N VAL A 33 -3.55 -1.88 -13.17
CA VAL A 33 -2.36 -2.73 -13.24
C VAL A 33 -2.66 -4.06 -13.92
N ALA A 34 -1.71 -4.65 -14.64
CA ALA A 34 -1.91 -5.97 -15.25
C ALA A 34 -1.84 -7.10 -14.20
N ARG A 35 -1.03 -6.92 -13.15
CA ARG A 35 -0.85 -7.85 -12.04
C ARG A 35 -0.91 -7.12 -10.71
N ALA A 36 -1.58 -7.68 -9.71
CA ALA A 36 -1.79 -7.03 -8.42
C ALA A 36 -0.47 -6.78 -7.67
N ASN A 37 0.55 -7.61 -7.88
CA ASN A 37 1.89 -7.38 -7.31
C ASN A 37 2.53 -6.03 -7.71
N GLN A 38 2.09 -5.40 -8.81
CA GLN A 38 2.60 -4.08 -9.22
C GLN A 38 2.21 -2.97 -8.23
N LEU A 39 1.09 -3.12 -7.51
CA LEU A 39 0.68 -2.16 -6.46
C LEU A 39 1.54 -2.31 -5.21
N VAL A 40 2.03 -3.52 -4.96
CA VAL A 40 2.94 -3.82 -3.86
C VAL A 40 4.32 -3.22 -4.13
N ASP A 41 4.81 -3.35 -5.37
CA ASP A 41 6.17 -2.94 -5.74
C ASP A 41 6.43 -1.42 -5.53
N ILE A 42 5.36 -0.63 -5.38
CA ILE A 42 5.42 0.82 -5.15
C ILE A 42 5.13 1.23 -3.70
N LEU A 43 4.91 0.26 -2.80
CA LEU A 43 4.68 0.58 -1.39
C LEU A 43 5.94 1.20 -0.76
N PRO A 44 5.78 2.23 0.08
CA PRO A 44 6.91 2.85 0.74
C PRO A 44 7.41 1.96 1.88
N GLU A 45 8.68 2.07 2.22
CA GLU A 45 9.19 1.53 3.48
C GLU A 45 8.48 2.20 4.67
N GLY A 46 8.11 1.42 5.67
CA GLY A 46 7.36 1.91 6.83
C GLY A 46 6.86 0.78 7.71
N SER A 47 6.01 1.10 8.68
CA SER A 47 5.33 0.08 9.45
C SER A 47 4.44 -0.78 8.55
N VAL A 48 4.22 -2.02 8.98
CA VAL A 48 3.32 -2.95 8.32
C VAL A 48 1.90 -2.38 8.24
N GLU A 49 1.46 -1.70 9.30
CA GLU A 49 0.17 -1.05 9.41
C GLU A 49 -0.01 0.04 8.35
N SER A 50 0.99 0.93 8.20
CA SER A 50 0.98 1.96 7.16
C SER A 50 0.99 1.37 5.76
N GLN A 51 1.83 0.36 5.51
CA GLN A 51 1.89 -0.31 4.21
C GLN A 51 0.55 -0.96 3.85
N ARG A 52 -0.12 -1.61 4.82
CA ARG A 52 -1.47 -2.19 4.63
C ARG A 52 -2.52 -1.13 4.33
N PHE A 53 -2.48 -0.02 5.07
CA PHE A 53 -3.39 1.10 4.84
C PHE A 53 -3.22 1.65 3.43
N ILE A 54 -1.99 1.95 3.01
CA ILE A 54 -1.68 2.46 1.68
C ILE A 54 -2.06 1.45 0.59
N LEU A 55 -1.76 0.16 0.76
CA LEU A 55 -2.13 -0.89 -0.19
C LEU A 55 -3.66 -0.96 -0.40
N GLY A 56 -4.44 -0.77 0.67
CA GLY A 56 -5.90 -0.72 0.59
C GLY A 56 -6.39 0.41 -0.31
N GLU A 57 -5.80 1.60 -0.20
CA GLU A 57 -6.15 2.74 -1.05
C GLU A 57 -5.70 2.56 -2.50
N LEU A 58 -4.53 1.95 -2.73
CA LEU A 58 -4.05 1.61 -4.07
C LEU A 58 -4.98 0.61 -4.78
N ILE A 59 -5.47 -0.41 -4.06
CA ILE A 59 -6.45 -1.37 -4.61
C ILE A 59 -7.75 -0.67 -4.98
N LYS A 60 -8.26 0.23 -4.12
CA LYS A 60 -9.49 0.99 -4.43
C LYS A 60 -9.31 1.86 -5.68
N LEU A 61 -8.17 2.55 -5.81
CA LEU A 61 -7.85 3.35 -6.98
C LEU A 61 -7.84 2.49 -8.24
N ASP A 62 -7.13 1.35 -8.21
CA ASP A 62 -7.04 0.41 -9.32
C ASP A 62 -8.41 -0.16 -9.73
N MET A 63 -9.23 -0.58 -8.76
CA MET A 63 -10.60 -1.04 -8.99
C MET A 63 -11.47 0.05 -9.62
N GLY A 64 -11.36 1.29 -9.15
CA GLY A 64 -12.10 2.43 -9.67
C GLY A 64 -11.77 2.71 -11.13
N ILE A 65 -10.48 2.82 -11.47
CA ILE A 65 -10.04 3.06 -12.85
C ILE A 65 -10.37 1.88 -13.77
N ALA A 66 -10.21 0.64 -13.29
CA ALA A 66 -10.63 -0.53 -14.04
C ALA A 66 -12.13 -0.49 -14.38
N ALA A 67 -12.98 -0.10 -13.42
CA ALA A 67 -14.42 0.02 -13.62
C ALA A 67 -14.77 1.11 -14.65
N GLU A 68 -14.10 2.26 -14.63
CA GLU A 68 -14.23 3.32 -15.63
C GLU A 68 -13.89 2.83 -17.05
N MET A 69 -12.97 1.86 -17.16
CA MET A 69 -12.59 1.21 -18.42
C MET A 69 -13.48 0.00 -18.78
N GLY A 70 -14.56 -0.25 -18.03
CA GLY A 70 -15.49 -1.36 -18.27
C GLY A 70 -15.00 -2.73 -17.76
N GLN A 71 -13.98 -2.75 -16.89
CA GLN A 71 -13.47 -3.96 -16.27
C GLN A 71 -13.94 -4.04 -14.81
N VAL A 72 -14.61 -5.13 -14.44
CA VAL A 72 -14.96 -5.38 -13.04
C VAL A 72 -13.85 -6.19 -12.38
N ARG A 73 -13.16 -5.59 -11.40
CA ARG A 73 -12.19 -6.28 -10.55
C ARG A 73 -12.84 -6.68 -9.24
N ALA A 74 -12.67 -7.95 -8.86
CA ALA A 74 -13.04 -8.46 -7.54
C ALA A 74 -11.81 -8.52 -6.64
N LEU A 75 -12.01 -8.59 -5.33
CA LEU A 75 -10.91 -8.75 -4.38
C LEU A 75 -10.05 -10.00 -4.67
N ASP A 76 -10.65 -11.05 -5.23
CA ASP A 76 -9.98 -12.27 -5.67
C ASP A 76 -8.86 -12.03 -6.69
N HIS A 77 -8.90 -10.92 -7.44
CA HIS A 77 -7.82 -10.52 -8.33
C HIS A 77 -6.54 -10.16 -7.56
N TYR A 78 -6.69 -9.58 -6.37
CA TYR A 78 -5.58 -9.05 -5.57
C TYR A 78 -5.13 -10.03 -4.50
N LEU A 79 -6.04 -10.83 -3.95
CA LEU A 79 -5.74 -11.70 -2.82
C LEU A 79 -4.51 -12.59 -3.06
N PRO A 80 -4.32 -13.32 -4.17
CA PRO A 80 -3.16 -14.19 -4.35
C PRO A 80 -1.82 -13.45 -4.21
N ASP A 81 -1.75 -12.22 -4.71
CA ASP A 81 -0.55 -11.38 -4.72
C ASP A 81 -0.46 -10.44 -3.52
N CYS A 82 -1.51 -10.30 -2.72
CA CYS A 82 -1.55 -9.40 -1.55
C CYS A 82 -1.78 -10.15 -0.23
N GLN A 83 -2.01 -11.46 -0.27
CA GLN A 83 -2.41 -12.27 0.89
C GLN A 83 -1.39 -12.18 2.03
N ARG A 84 -0.10 -12.28 1.74
CA ARG A 84 0.94 -12.15 2.78
C ARG A 84 0.93 -10.79 3.47
N TRP A 85 0.54 -9.73 2.75
CA TRP A 85 0.43 -8.39 3.33
C TRP A 85 -0.79 -8.28 4.22
N PHE A 86 -1.93 -8.84 3.83
CA PHE A 86 -3.14 -8.82 4.67
C PHE A 86 -3.05 -9.76 5.88
N GLU A 87 -2.43 -10.94 5.74
CA GLU A 87 -2.50 -11.99 6.76
C GLU A 87 -1.27 -12.05 7.68
N GLN A 88 -0.05 -11.83 7.18
CA GLN A 88 1.15 -12.31 7.89
C GLN A 88 1.88 -11.26 8.71
N GLY A 89 1.57 -9.98 8.53
CA GLY A 89 2.12 -8.90 9.34
C GLY A 89 3.66 -8.84 9.39
N ARG A 90 4.34 -9.39 8.38
CA ARG A 90 5.80 -9.48 8.32
C ARG A 90 6.31 -8.94 6.99
N VAL A 91 7.24 -8.01 7.08
CA VAL A 91 8.09 -7.50 5.98
C VAL A 91 9.30 -8.44 5.86
N PRO A 92 9.84 -8.71 4.64
CA PRO A 92 11.18 -9.27 4.50
C PRO A 92 12.25 -8.46 5.24
#